data_AF-A0A853SSZ7-F1
#
_entry.id   AF-A0A853SSZ7-F1
#
_cell.length_a   1.000
_cell.length_b   1.000
_cell.length_c   1.000
_cell.angle_alpha   90.00
_cell.angle_beta   90.00
_cell.angle_gamma   90.00
#
_symmetry.space_group_name_H-M   'P 1'
#
loop_
_entity.id
_entity.type
_entity.pdbx_description
1 polymer ?
#
loop_
_entity_poly.entity_id
_entity_poly.type
_entity_poly.pdbx_seq_one_letter_code
_entity_poly.pdbx_strand_id
1 'polypeptide(L)'
;MKIFALYRWWCAAAFVLLTGCWPYTEPATGEYAAVLRRGEKVTKADTYGRFAALSVEYRQGGGSLMSAENHSMRLIHNDKIVVKTTDGIERWTDFAQPVYFVKRQEDDGMLALVHEQAGKAVVEKIAASEYGYRGNETYMHGFPLSPGVRYFPVDQRPGFLLRGLPLKTTVLPSPPEGDGHLQAYVLAAISPDGASFAYVDSEYAPSVVLVVDAGGKRRDPIPLPRIYLADAPSYQFNPYERLWAWSRTAFAWHRNGTGNWEVRPDGIAPGAAGARNAVEQLFISDQTGYRTCFAAANAACLPGWRRPDAAELRRTLPGDGDAPPFAYVPSAPTAAFGSAVGVLLLSRECCRVPSYHLYLDGAPAAVTAQLSARLRESKTPFVRVDECPRRTGNDGKCAAQLAQQLKRPESLGRELEQLLDTWEERDGVLFVMPSMVVAVRANAQGGSVIQTLLRADLSRKD
;
A
#
# COMPACT_ATOMS: atom_id res chain seq x y z
N MET A 1 -39.83 -61.26 42.74
CA MET A 1 -38.94 -60.41 43.55
C MET A 1 -39.70 -59.17 43.98
N LYS A 2 -39.95 -59.00 45.29
CA LYS A 2 -40.56 -57.79 45.85
C LYS A 2 -39.46 -56.76 46.07
N ILE A 3 -39.55 -55.61 45.40
CA ILE A 3 -38.61 -54.50 45.58
C ILE A 3 -39.00 -53.77 46.87
N PHE A 4 -38.06 -53.64 47.81
CA PHE A 4 -38.26 -53.00 49.12
C PHE A 4 -38.53 -51.50 49.01
N ALA A 5 -39.38 -50.98 49.89
CA ALA A 5 -39.83 -49.58 49.95
C ALA A 5 -38.70 -48.54 50.17
N LEU A 6 -37.49 -48.97 50.55
CA LEU A 6 -36.32 -48.10 50.71
C LEU A 6 -35.73 -47.58 49.38
N TYR A 7 -35.98 -48.24 48.25
CA TYR A 7 -35.45 -47.81 46.95
C TYR A 7 -36.28 -46.71 46.27
N ARG A 8 -37.53 -46.48 46.72
CA ARG A 8 -38.41 -45.44 46.15
C ARG A 8 -38.03 -44.02 46.57
N TRP A 9 -37.42 -43.85 47.75
CA TRP A 9 -36.98 -42.53 48.23
C TRP A 9 -35.64 -42.08 47.64
N TRP A 10 -34.74 -43.03 47.33
CA TRP A 10 -33.45 -42.71 46.71
C TRP A 10 -33.59 -42.31 45.24
N CYS A 11 -34.52 -42.91 44.49
CA CYS A 11 -34.77 -42.50 43.11
C CYS A 11 -35.47 -41.12 43.01
N ALA A 12 -36.32 -40.77 43.98
CA ALA A 12 -36.97 -39.45 44.00
C ALA A 12 -35.99 -38.32 44.42
N ALA A 13 -35.10 -38.59 45.38
CA ALA A 13 -34.03 -37.65 45.75
C ALA A 13 -32.97 -37.48 44.65
N ALA A 14 -32.63 -38.55 43.93
CA ALA A 14 -31.71 -38.49 42.80
C ALA A 14 -32.30 -37.73 41.60
N PHE A 15 -33.61 -37.82 41.34
CA PHE A 15 -34.25 -37.05 40.27
C PHE A 15 -34.34 -35.55 40.59
N VAL A 16 -34.60 -35.18 41.86
CA VAL A 16 -34.60 -33.76 42.29
C VAL A 16 -33.19 -33.16 42.33
N LEU A 17 -32.16 -33.95 42.67
CA LEU A 17 -30.75 -33.52 42.63
C LEU A 17 -30.19 -33.44 41.20
N LEU A 18 -30.68 -34.25 40.24
CA LEU A 18 -30.23 -34.23 38.85
C LEU A 18 -30.97 -33.24 37.95
N THR A 19 -32.16 -32.76 38.34
CA THR A 19 -32.83 -31.63 37.65
C THR A 19 -32.32 -30.25 38.10
N GLY A 20 -31.51 -30.18 39.17
CA GLY A 20 -30.84 -28.96 39.64
C GLY A 20 -29.55 -28.59 38.88
N CYS A 21 -29.13 -29.42 37.92
CA CYS A 21 -27.91 -29.20 37.13
C CYS A 21 -28.18 -28.64 35.73
N TRP A 22 -29.30 -27.95 35.52
CA TRP A 22 -29.38 -27.00 34.41
C TRP A 22 -28.71 -25.70 34.85
N PRO A 23 -27.71 -25.18 34.12
CA PRO A 23 -27.08 -23.93 34.49
C PRO A 23 -28.16 -22.85 34.58
N TYR A 24 -28.48 -22.42 35.80
CA TYR A 24 -29.42 -21.34 36.04
C TYR A 24 -28.88 -20.09 35.35
N THR A 25 -29.55 -19.69 34.28
CA THR A 25 -29.28 -18.43 33.56
C THR A 25 -30.30 -17.43 34.04
N GLU A 26 -29.82 -16.34 34.64
CA GLU A 26 -30.69 -15.28 35.17
C GLU A 26 -31.61 -14.75 34.07
N PRO A 27 -32.89 -14.46 34.38
CA PRO A 27 -33.77 -13.81 33.42
C PRO A 27 -33.19 -12.45 33.02
N ALA A 28 -33.34 -12.07 31.76
CA ALA A 28 -32.96 -10.74 31.30
C ALA A 28 -33.80 -9.67 32.03
N THR A 29 -33.15 -8.60 32.47
CA THR A 29 -33.78 -7.50 33.21
C THR A 29 -33.32 -6.14 32.65
N GLY A 30 -34.09 -5.08 32.94
CA GLY A 30 -33.79 -3.71 32.49
C GLY A 30 -34.54 -3.29 31.22
N GLU A 31 -34.24 -2.07 30.75
CA GLU A 31 -34.91 -1.39 29.62
C GLU A 31 -34.95 -2.25 28.34
N TYR A 32 -33.86 -2.98 28.06
CA TYR A 32 -33.70 -3.79 26.85
C TYR A 32 -34.07 -5.27 27.05
N ALA A 33 -34.71 -5.66 28.16
CA ALA A 33 -34.98 -7.07 28.47
C ALA A 33 -35.72 -7.83 27.34
N ALA A 34 -36.59 -7.15 26.61
CA ALA A 34 -37.36 -7.73 25.50
C ALA A 34 -36.49 -8.19 24.31
N VAL A 35 -35.29 -7.63 24.16
CA VAL A 35 -34.36 -7.95 23.07
C VAL A 35 -33.17 -8.78 23.55
N LEU A 36 -33.16 -9.24 24.81
CA LEU A 36 -32.09 -10.02 25.43
C LEU A 36 -32.51 -11.48 25.63
N ARG A 37 -31.53 -12.38 25.61
CA ARG A 37 -31.68 -13.78 26.02
C ARG A 37 -31.45 -13.91 27.52
N ARG A 38 -31.91 -15.01 28.13
CA ARG A 38 -31.56 -15.32 29.53
C ARG A 38 -30.04 -15.44 29.66
N GLY A 39 -29.48 -14.91 30.75
CA GLY A 39 -28.04 -14.80 30.98
C GLY A 39 -27.36 -13.66 30.23
N GLU A 40 -28.06 -12.92 29.35
CA GLU A 40 -27.53 -11.71 28.74
C GLU A 40 -27.89 -10.47 29.57
N LYS A 41 -26.93 -9.56 29.71
CA LYS A 41 -27.09 -8.26 30.35
C LYS A 41 -26.46 -7.18 29.47
N VAL A 42 -27.13 -6.03 29.36
CA VAL A 42 -26.54 -4.83 28.73
C VAL A 42 -25.57 -4.19 29.72
N THR A 43 -24.31 -4.04 29.30
CA THR A 43 -23.28 -3.33 30.07
C THR A 43 -23.12 -1.89 29.63
N LYS A 44 -23.45 -1.59 28.36
CA LYS A 44 -23.43 -0.24 27.79
C LYS A 44 -24.48 -0.13 26.67
N ALA A 45 -25.13 1.01 26.56
CA ALA A 45 -26.01 1.35 25.45
C ALA A 45 -25.64 2.72 24.89
N ASP A 46 -25.49 2.83 23.57
CA ASP A 46 -25.32 4.08 22.83
C ASP A 46 -26.53 4.28 21.92
N THR A 47 -27.36 5.27 22.23
CA THR A 47 -28.64 5.53 21.56
C THR A 47 -28.52 6.72 20.60
N TYR A 48 -29.00 6.56 19.37
CA TYR A 48 -29.02 7.64 18.38
C TYR A 48 -30.21 7.50 17.43
N GLY A 49 -31.11 8.48 17.47
CA GLY A 49 -32.39 8.39 16.77
C GLY A 49 -33.19 7.17 17.26
N ARG A 50 -33.61 6.33 16.32
CA ARG A 50 -34.37 5.09 16.61
C ARG A 50 -33.50 3.87 16.86
N PHE A 51 -32.18 4.02 16.75
CA PHE A 51 -31.22 2.94 16.96
C PHE A 51 -30.63 2.95 18.37
N ALA A 52 -30.31 1.76 18.87
CA ALA A 52 -29.44 1.60 20.04
C ALA A 52 -28.39 0.51 19.77
N ALA A 53 -27.11 0.88 19.93
CA ALA A 53 -25.98 -0.04 19.91
C ALA A 53 -25.68 -0.49 21.34
N LEU A 54 -25.89 -1.77 21.63
CA LEU A 54 -25.81 -2.36 22.95
C LEU A 54 -24.53 -3.20 23.05
N SER A 55 -23.74 -3.00 24.10
CA SER A 55 -22.74 -3.96 24.55
C SER A 55 -23.43 -4.96 25.47
N VAL A 56 -23.39 -6.23 25.09
CA VAL A 56 -24.09 -7.33 25.75
C VAL A 56 -23.06 -8.31 26.30
N GLU A 57 -23.12 -8.51 27.60
CA GLU A 57 -22.37 -9.54 28.31
C GLU A 57 -23.27 -10.76 28.47
N TYR A 58 -22.77 -11.93 28.10
CA TYR A 58 -23.43 -13.20 28.34
C TYR A 58 -22.64 -13.99 29.39
N ARG A 59 -23.33 -14.38 30.47
CA ARG A 59 -22.81 -15.30 31.49
C ARG A 59 -23.57 -16.61 31.46
N GLN A 60 -22.83 -17.71 31.37
CA GLN A 60 -23.37 -19.06 31.54
C GLN A 60 -22.55 -19.82 32.57
N GLY A 61 -23.22 -20.37 33.59
CA GLY A 61 -22.61 -21.26 34.59
C GLY A 61 -23.02 -20.93 36.02
N GLY A 62 -23.54 -21.93 36.73
CA GLY A 62 -23.75 -21.87 38.18
C GLY A 62 -22.48 -22.34 38.91
N GLY A 63 -21.83 -21.44 39.65
CA GLY A 63 -20.64 -21.72 40.46
C GLY A 63 -19.35 -21.12 39.92
N SER A 64 -18.50 -20.61 40.81
CA SER A 64 -17.36 -19.71 40.55
C SER A 64 -16.17 -20.29 39.75
N LEU A 65 -16.32 -21.45 39.12
CA LEU A 65 -15.21 -22.18 38.48
C LEU A 65 -15.44 -22.49 36.99
N MET A 66 -16.61 -22.19 36.41
CA MET A 66 -16.98 -22.56 35.02
C MET A 66 -17.73 -21.43 34.27
N SER A 67 -17.60 -20.16 34.67
CA SER A 67 -18.28 -19.08 33.94
C SER A 67 -17.52 -18.73 32.66
N ALA A 68 -18.12 -19.01 31.51
CA ALA A 68 -17.71 -18.38 30.25
C ALA A 68 -18.34 -16.97 30.21
N GLU A 69 -17.50 -15.94 30.23
CA GLU A 69 -17.89 -14.55 30.01
C GLU A 69 -17.62 -14.20 28.56
N ASN A 70 -18.68 -13.94 27.80
CA ASN A 70 -18.59 -13.53 26.41
C ASN A 70 -19.16 -12.12 26.26
N HIS A 71 -18.38 -11.22 25.67
CA HIS A 71 -18.84 -9.88 25.31
C HIS A 71 -19.17 -9.85 23.82
N SER A 72 -20.28 -9.22 23.48
CA SER A 72 -20.68 -8.97 22.09
C SER A 72 -21.38 -7.63 21.97
N MET A 73 -21.58 -7.16 20.75
CA MET A 73 -22.43 -6.02 20.47
C MET A 73 -23.71 -6.44 19.73
N ARG A 74 -24.79 -5.68 19.95
CA ARG A 74 -26.12 -5.87 19.35
C ARG A 74 -26.63 -4.52 18.87
N LEU A 75 -27.22 -4.47 17.67
CA LEU A 75 -27.87 -3.26 17.15
C LEU A 75 -29.37 -3.48 17.10
N ILE A 76 -30.13 -2.56 17.69
CA ILE A 76 -31.60 -2.59 17.67
C ILE A 76 -32.17 -1.32 17.02
N HIS A 77 -33.39 -1.41 16.50
CA HIS A 77 -34.17 -0.29 15.97
C HIS A 77 -35.63 -0.39 16.45
N ASN A 78 -36.12 0.60 17.21
CA ASN A 78 -37.44 0.57 17.87
C ASN A 78 -37.73 -0.79 18.55
N ASP A 79 -36.84 -1.20 19.46
CA ASP A 79 -36.94 -2.45 20.24
C ASP A 79 -36.96 -3.75 19.42
N LYS A 80 -36.57 -3.69 18.14
CA LYS A 80 -36.38 -4.88 17.30
C LYS A 80 -34.91 -5.09 17.02
N ILE A 81 -34.48 -6.34 17.13
CA ILE A 81 -33.10 -6.73 16.81
C ILE A 81 -32.87 -6.58 15.31
N VAL A 82 -31.90 -5.73 14.94
CA VAL A 82 -31.42 -5.57 13.57
C VAL A 82 -30.16 -6.40 13.36
N VAL A 83 -29.22 -6.33 14.31
CA VAL A 83 -28.01 -7.14 14.35
C VAL A 83 -27.95 -7.83 15.69
N LYS A 84 -27.98 -9.16 15.69
CA LYS A 84 -28.10 -9.97 16.90
C LYS A 84 -26.80 -10.05 17.72
N THR A 85 -25.68 -10.26 17.03
CA THR A 85 -24.34 -10.46 17.61
C THR A 85 -23.30 -9.99 16.60
N THR A 86 -22.33 -9.20 17.04
CA THR A 86 -21.16 -8.74 16.30
C THR A 86 -20.03 -8.41 17.28
N ASP A 87 -18.78 -8.50 16.84
CA ASP A 87 -17.62 -8.10 17.63
C ASP A 87 -17.37 -6.59 17.58
N GLY A 88 -18.04 -5.87 16.67
CA GLY A 88 -17.88 -4.42 16.51
C GLY A 88 -19.05 -3.73 15.82
N ILE A 89 -19.39 -2.55 16.32
CA ILE A 89 -20.31 -1.59 15.71
C ILE A 89 -19.62 -0.22 15.75
N GLU A 90 -19.48 0.42 14.59
CA GLU A 90 -18.97 1.79 14.50
C GLU A 90 -20.04 2.70 13.88
N ARG A 91 -20.36 3.81 14.52
CA ARG A 91 -21.25 4.82 13.96
C ARG A 91 -20.50 5.69 12.95
N TRP A 92 -21.00 5.80 11.72
CA TRP A 92 -20.48 6.72 10.73
C TRP A 92 -21.09 8.10 10.94
N THR A 93 -20.31 8.98 11.55
CA THR A 93 -20.77 10.28 12.08
C THR A 93 -20.94 11.39 11.05
N ASP A 94 -20.59 11.17 9.78
CA ASP A 94 -20.67 12.19 8.72
C ASP A 94 -22.12 12.50 8.30
N PHE A 95 -23.09 11.71 8.78
CA PHE A 95 -24.49 11.82 8.45
C PHE A 95 -25.31 12.21 9.67
N ALA A 96 -26.30 13.09 9.47
CA ALA A 96 -27.25 13.46 10.51
C ALA A 96 -28.17 12.27 10.89
N GLN A 97 -28.45 11.38 9.93
CA GLN A 97 -29.19 10.15 10.22
C GLN A 97 -28.27 9.03 10.72
N PRO A 98 -28.76 8.11 11.56
CA PRO A 98 -27.94 7.02 12.08
C PRO A 98 -27.46 6.09 10.95
N VAL A 99 -26.13 5.92 10.87
CA VAL A 99 -25.46 4.98 9.96
C VAL A 99 -24.42 4.21 10.75
N TYR A 100 -24.41 2.89 10.64
CA TYR A 100 -23.52 2.01 11.40
C TYR A 100 -22.80 1.02 10.49
N PHE A 101 -21.49 0.90 10.65
CA PHE A 101 -20.74 -0.25 10.17
C PHE A 101 -20.86 -1.41 11.14
N VAL A 102 -21.04 -2.61 10.59
CA VAL A 102 -21.20 -3.83 11.37
C VAL A 102 -20.35 -4.93 10.76
N LYS A 103 -19.51 -5.57 11.57
CA LYS A 103 -18.77 -6.78 11.20
C LYS A 103 -19.65 -8.01 11.43
N ARG A 104 -19.93 -8.83 10.41
CA ARG A 104 -20.73 -10.05 10.61
C ARG A 104 -19.80 -11.23 10.92
N GLN A 105 -20.07 -11.95 12.01
CA GLN A 105 -19.31 -13.17 12.38
C GLN A 105 -19.50 -14.33 11.38
N GLU A 106 -20.63 -14.38 10.66
CA GLU A 106 -20.95 -15.49 9.75
C GLU A 106 -20.35 -15.33 8.35
N ASP A 107 -19.91 -14.11 7.99
CA ASP A 107 -19.40 -13.78 6.65
C ASP A 107 -17.98 -13.21 6.81
N ASP A 108 -16.97 -14.07 7.02
CA ASP A 108 -15.55 -13.69 7.16
C ASP A 108 -15.11 -12.72 6.05
N GLY A 109 -15.08 -11.41 6.36
CA GLY A 109 -14.63 -10.35 5.45
C GLY A 109 -15.72 -9.42 4.88
N MET A 110 -17.00 -9.77 4.96
CA MET A 110 -18.07 -8.92 4.41
C MET A 110 -18.46 -7.77 5.36
N LEU A 111 -18.36 -6.54 4.83
CA LEU A 111 -18.77 -5.31 5.50
C LEU A 111 -20.26 -5.06 5.24
N ALA A 112 -21.02 -4.80 6.32
CA ALA A 112 -22.40 -4.37 6.24
C ALA A 112 -22.56 -2.95 6.79
N LEU A 113 -23.47 -2.20 6.17
CA LEU A 113 -23.86 -0.87 6.60
C LEU A 113 -25.35 -0.88 6.98
N VAL A 114 -25.65 -0.44 8.19
CA VAL A 114 -27.01 -0.35 8.72
C VAL A 114 -27.42 1.10 8.78
N HIS A 115 -28.57 1.44 8.20
CA HIS A 115 -29.12 2.80 8.22
C HIS A 115 -30.66 2.80 8.23
N GLU A 116 -31.26 3.96 8.42
CA GLU A 116 -32.72 4.13 8.28
C GLU A 116 -33.08 4.50 6.83
N GLN A 117 -34.14 3.89 6.30
CA GLN A 117 -34.80 4.29 5.06
C GLN A 117 -36.31 4.20 5.25
N ALA A 118 -37.02 5.31 5.03
CA ALA A 118 -38.48 5.39 5.18
C ALA A 118 -39.02 4.81 6.51
N GLY A 119 -38.34 5.10 7.63
CA GLY A 119 -38.79 4.67 8.96
C GLY A 119 -38.38 3.25 9.37
N LYS A 120 -37.62 2.54 8.53
CA LYS A 120 -37.21 1.15 8.76
C LYS A 120 -35.69 1.04 8.75
N ALA A 121 -35.15 0.18 9.60
CA ALA A 121 -33.76 -0.22 9.51
C ALA A 121 -33.53 -1.07 8.26
N VAL A 122 -32.51 -0.70 7.49
CA VAL A 122 -32.02 -1.41 6.31
C VAL A 122 -30.60 -1.88 6.62
N VAL A 123 -30.30 -3.13 6.26
CA VAL A 123 -28.95 -3.70 6.34
C VAL A 123 -28.46 -3.93 4.92
N GLU A 124 -27.55 -3.10 4.46
CA GLU A 124 -26.97 -3.19 3.12
C GLU A 124 -25.61 -3.89 3.19
N LYS A 125 -25.44 -4.97 2.40
CA LYS A 125 -24.16 -5.67 2.25
C LYS A 125 -23.32 -4.96 1.20
N ILE A 126 -22.03 -4.78 1.48
CA ILE A 126 -21.10 -4.14 0.54
C ILE A 126 -20.39 -5.22 -0.27
N ALA A 127 -20.83 -5.45 -1.51
CA ALA A 127 -20.31 -6.51 -2.36
C ALA A 127 -18.77 -6.46 -2.56
N ALA A 128 -18.18 -5.28 -2.69
CA ALA A 128 -16.73 -5.14 -2.90
C ALA A 128 -15.87 -5.63 -1.72
N SER A 129 -16.46 -5.81 -0.53
CA SER A 129 -15.74 -6.32 0.64
C SER A 129 -15.54 -7.84 0.64
N GLU A 130 -16.17 -8.58 -0.30
CA GLU A 130 -15.97 -10.03 -0.44
C GLU A 130 -14.50 -10.39 -0.71
N TYR A 131 -13.77 -9.48 -1.35
CA TYR A 131 -12.34 -9.64 -1.63
C TYR A 131 -11.43 -9.21 -0.48
N GLY A 132 -12.01 -8.89 0.68
CA GLY A 132 -11.31 -8.34 1.84
C GLY A 132 -10.89 -6.87 1.65
N TYR A 133 -10.43 -6.28 2.75
CA TYR A 133 -9.80 -4.96 2.77
C TYR A 133 -8.84 -4.85 3.96
N ARG A 134 -7.87 -3.96 3.87
CA ARG A 134 -6.94 -3.65 4.96
C ARG A 134 -7.52 -2.52 5.81
N GLY A 135 -7.65 -2.76 7.11
CA GLY A 135 -7.93 -1.77 8.14
C GLY A 135 -6.82 -1.74 9.19
N ASN A 136 -6.89 -0.82 10.14
CA ASN A 136 -6.08 -0.85 11.36
C ASN A 136 -7.00 -0.70 12.59
N GLU A 137 -6.43 -0.76 13.79
CA GLU A 137 -7.19 -0.70 15.04
C GLU A 137 -8.10 0.55 15.15
N THR A 138 -7.66 1.68 14.58
CA THR A 138 -8.41 2.95 14.62
C THR A 138 -9.40 3.09 13.47
N TYR A 139 -9.09 2.54 12.30
CA TYR A 139 -9.85 2.66 11.06
C TYR A 139 -10.23 1.26 10.54
N MET A 140 -10.93 0.51 11.39
CA MET A 140 -11.38 -0.85 11.05
C MET A 140 -12.42 -0.87 9.93
N HIS A 141 -13.15 0.22 9.72
CA HIS A 141 -14.18 0.33 8.69
C HIS A 141 -13.84 1.39 7.64
N GLY A 142 -12.61 1.33 7.14
CA GLY A 142 -12.10 2.17 6.06
C GLY A 142 -11.56 3.52 6.54
N PHE A 143 -10.74 4.13 5.71
CA PHE A 143 -10.04 5.37 6.00
C PHE A 143 -10.86 6.58 5.49
N PRO A 144 -11.17 7.57 6.33
CA PRO A 144 -11.93 8.75 5.93
C PRO A 144 -11.19 9.54 4.85
N LEU A 145 -11.73 9.59 3.62
CA LEU A 145 -11.11 10.31 2.49
C LEU A 145 -11.64 11.73 2.37
N SER A 146 -12.96 11.89 2.51
CA SER A 146 -13.68 13.16 2.53
C SER A 146 -15.02 12.94 3.27
N PRO A 147 -15.77 13.99 3.61
CA PRO A 147 -17.07 13.81 4.27
C PRO A 147 -17.97 12.83 3.52
N GLY A 148 -18.45 11.79 4.20
CA GLY A 148 -19.33 10.76 3.64
C GLY A 148 -18.65 9.81 2.66
N VAL A 149 -17.31 9.84 2.53
CA VAL A 149 -16.53 8.96 1.66
C VAL A 149 -15.41 8.28 2.43
N ARG A 150 -15.38 6.95 2.40
CA ARG A 150 -14.29 6.14 2.96
C ARG A 150 -13.55 5.36 1.88
N TYR A 151 -12.24 5.26 2.04
CA TYR A 151 -11.34 4.47 1.21
C TYR A 151 -11.03 3.14 1.90
N PHE A 152 -11.16 2.04 1.16
CA PHE A 152 -10.89 0.68 1.63
C PHE A 152 -9.77 0.09 0.77
N PRO A 153 -8.49 0.21 1.19
CA PRO A 153 -7.36 -0.37 0.48
C PRO A 153 -7.37 -1.89 0.55
N VAL A 154 -6.71 -2.54 -0.41
CA VAL A 154 -6.46 -3.99 -0.43
C VAL A 154 -4.95 -4.20 -0.62
N ASP A 155 -4.36 -5.23 -0.01
CA ASP A 155 -2.88 -5.36 0.08
C ASP A 155 -2.14 -5.22 -1.26
N GLN A 156 -2.66 -5.85 -2.32
CA GLN A 156 -2.05 -5.86 -3.65
C GLN A 156 -2.92 -5.21 -4.73
N ARG A 157 -3.98 -4.50 -4.35
CA ARG A 157 -4.95 -3.90 -5.29
C ARG A 157 -5.39 -2.53 -4.82
N PRO A 158 -5.82 -1.64 -5.74
CA PRO A 158 -6.31 -0.31 -5.38
C PRO A 158 -7.49 -0.26 -4.42
N GLY A 159 -8.22 -1.35 -4.19
CA GLY A 159 -9.34 -1.37 -3.26
C GLY A 159 -10.61 -0.73 -3.79
N PHE A 160 -11.40 -0.10 -2.92
CA PHE A 160 -12.66 0.55 -3.30
C PHE A 160 -12.98 1.80 -2.48
N LEU A 161 -13.87 2.63 -3.01
CA LEU A 161 -14.48 3.76 -2.32
C LEU A 161 -15.91 3.42 -1.91
N LEU A 162 -16.28 3.84 -0.71
CA LEU A 162 -17.65 3.78 -0.22
C LEU A 162 -18.17 5.20 0.00
N ARG A 163 -19.22 5.58 -0.74
CA ARG A 163 -20.03 6.76 -0.46
C ARG A 163 -21.26 6.36 0.33
N GLY A 164 -21.50 7.02 1.46
CA GLY A 164 -22.72 6.80 2.24
C GLY A 164 -23.88 7.65 1.71
N LEU A 165 -25.07 7.04 1.69
CA LEU A 165 -26.40 7.65 1.49
C LEU A 165 -26.56 8.62 0.29
N PRO A 166 -27.10 8.14 -0.87
CA PRO A 166 -27.38 6.73 -1.16
C PRO A 166 -26.07 5.95 -1.18
N LEU A 167 -26.12 4.70 -0.71
CA LEU A 167 -24.93 3.86 -0.69
C LEU A 167 -24.43 3.65 -2.12
N LYS A 168 -23.16 4.00 -2.35
CA LYS A 168 -22.50 3.77 -3.62
C LYS A 168 -21.09 3.24 -3.39
N THR A 169 -20.85 2.03 -3.87
CA THR A 169 -19.52 1.44 -3.92
C THR A 169 -18.88 1.70 -5.28
N THR A 170 -17.62 2.13 -5.30
CA THR A 170 -16.82 2.29 -6.52
C THR A 170 -15.56 1.47 -6.37
N VAL A 171 -15.50 0.31 -7.04
CA VAL A 171 -14.27 -0.48 -7.13
C VAL A 171 -13.25 0.33 -7.91
N LEU A 172 -12.08 0.51 -7.34
CA LEU A 172 -11.03 1.29 -7.96
C LEU A 172 -10.36 0.44 -9.05
N PRO A 173 -10.15 0.99 -10.25
CA PRO A 173 -9.58 0.24 -11.35
C PRO A 173 -8.17 -0.23 -10.98
N SER A 174 -7.94 -1.55 -11.02
CA SER A 174 -6.60 -2.09 -10.82
C SER A 174 -5.71 -1.61 -11.96
N PRO A 175 -4.49 -1.11 -11.70
CA PRO A 175 -3.47 -1.15 -12.73
C PRO A 175 -3.26 -2.65 -13.05
N PRO A 176 -3.39 -3.10 -14.32
CA PRO A 176 -3.24 -4.51 -14.66
C PRO A 176 -1.93 -5.07 -14.12
N GLU A 177 -2.00 -6.23 -13.48
CA GLU A 177 -0.83 -7.03 -13.10
C GLU A 177 -0.17 -7.60 -14.36
N GLY A 178 1.16 -7.54 -14.40
CA GLY A 178 2.01 -8.02 -15.48
C GLY A 178 3.46 -7.58 -15.25
N ASP A 179 4.40 -8.22 -15.95
CA ASP A 179 5.86 -8.32 -15.67
C ASP A 179 6.64 -6.99 -15.46
N GLY A 180 6.03 -5.83 -15.66
CA GLY A 180 6.63 -4.51 -15.39
C GLY A 180 6.23 -3.87 -14.07
N HIS A 181 5.97 -4.66 -13.02
CA HIS A 181 5.39 -4.20 -11.75
C HIS A 181 6.05 -2.91 -11.22
N LEU A 182 5.31 -1.81 -11.14
CA LEU A 182 5.71 -0.63 -10.35
C LEU A 182 5.21 -0.73 -8.91
N GLN A 183 4.24 -1.60 -8.68
CA GLN A 183 3.48 -1.73 -7.43
C GLN A 183 2.82 -0.41 -6.98
N ALA A 184 2.41 0.42 -7.93
CA ALA A 184 1.67 1.65 -7.67
C ALA A 184 0.19 1.33 -7.41
N TYR A 185 -0.15 0.90 -6.19
CA TYR A 185 -1.50 0.49 -5.80
C TYR A 185 -2.15 1.40 -4.76
N VAL A 186 -1.41 2.37 -4.21
CA VAL A 186 -1.92 3.25 -3.15
C VAL A 186 -2.62 4.45 -3.78
N LEU A 187 -3.92 4.63 -3.51
CA LEU A 187 -4.67 5.78 -4.01
C LEU A 187 -4.14 7.09 -3.40
N ALA A 188 -3.56 7.94 -4.25
CA ALA A 188 -3.05 9.25 -3.86
C ALA A 188 -4.00 10.40 -4.22
N ALA A 189 -4.71 10.34 -5.35
CA ALA A 189 -5.66 11.37 -5.75
C ALA A 189 -6.73 10.86 -6.72
N ILE A 190 -7.84 11.59 -6.81
CA ILE A 190 -8.94 11.36 -7.75
C ILE A 190 -9.10 12.60 -8.64
N SER A 191 -9.36 12.43 -9.93
CA SER A 191 -9.62 13.55 -10.86
C SER A 191 -10.85 14.36 -10.43
N PRO A 192 -10.95 15.65 -10.80
CA PRO A 192 -12.07 16.50 -10.40
C PRO A 192 -13.47 15.95 -10.74
N ASP A 193 -13.59 15.22 -11.85
CA ASP A 193 -14.85 14.57 -12.27
C ASP A 193 -15.01 13.13 -11.76
N GLY A 194 -14.03 12.60 -11.03
CA GLY A 194 -14.04 11.22 -10.54
C GLY A 194 -13.82 10.13 -11.61
N ALA A 195 -13.40 10.50 -12.83
CA ALA A 195 -13.20 9.55 -13.93
C ALA A 195 -11.80 8.93 -13.99
N SER A 196 -10.83 9.41 -13.19
CA SER A 196 -9.46 8.89 -13.17
C SER A 196 -8.84 8.95 -11.78
N PHE A 197 -7.88 8.07 -11.55
CA PHE A 197 -7.30 7.79 -10.25
C PHE A 197 -5.78 7.79 -10.36
N ALA A 198 -5.10 8.53 -9.48
CA ALA A 198 -3.64 8.55 -9.39
C ALA A 198 -3.19 7.64 -8.25
N TYR A 199 -2.35 6.66 -8.59
CA TYR A 199 -1.76 5.72 -7.65
C TYR A 199 -0.27 5.96 -7.46
N VAL A 200 0.22 5.72 -6.26
CA VAL A 200 1.65 5.73 -5.91
C VAL A 200 2.07 4.38 -5.34
N ASP A 201 3.38 4.15 -5.28
CA ASP A 201 4.00 2.92 -4.78
C ASP A 201 4.11 2.84 -3.24
N SER A 202 3.96 3.97 -2.54
CA SER A 202 4.06 4.02 -1.08
C SER A 202 3.25 5.17 -0.50
N GLU A 203 2.54 4.91 0.60
CA GLU A 203 1.80 5.91 1.40
C GLU A 203 2.70 6.80 2.27
N TYR A 204 3.98 6.46 2.42
CA TYR A 204 4.94 7.17 3.27
C TYR A 204 6.16 7.70 2.51
N ALA A 205 6.55 7.06 1.41
CA ALA A 205 7.69 7.48 0.60
C ALA A 205 7.43 7.32 -0.92
N PRO A 206 6.43 8.02 -1.49
CA PRO A 206 6.10 7.90 -2.91
C PRO A 206 7.30 8.21 -3.81
N SER A 207 7.45 7.43 -4.88
CA SER A 207 8.57 7.50 -5.82
C SER A 207 8.15 7.35 -7.29
N VAL A 208 6.86 7.06 -7.54
CA VAL A 208 6.24 7.07 -8.87
C VAL A 208 4.76 7.44 -8.72
N VAL A 209 4.19 8.03 -9.77
CA VAL A 209 2.73 8.16 -9.91
C VAL A 209 2.25 7.51 -11.20
N LEU A 210 1.16 6.76 -11.11
CA LEU A 210 0.49 6.09 -12.22
C LEU A 210 -0.98 6.51 -12.27
N VAL A 211 -1.42 7.07 -13.39
CA VAL A 211 -2.83 7.44 -13.59
C VAL A 211 -3.56 6.33 -14.35
N VAL A 212 -4.73 5.95 -13.83
CA VAL A 212 -5.61 4.95 -14.43
C VAL A 212 -7.02 5.54 -14.52
N ASP A 213 -7.66 5.44 -15.68
CA ASP A 213 -9.06 5.84 -15.80
C ASP A 213 -10.01 4.75 -15.28
N ALA A 214 -11.29 5.12 -15.11
CA ALA A 214 -12.33 4.20 -14.63
C ALA A 214 -12.49 2.93 -15.49
N GLY A 215 -12.05 2.94 -16.75
CA GLY A 215 -12.05 1.76 -17.63
C GLY A 215 -10.82 0.86 -17.44
N GLY A 216 -9.90 1.20 -16.55
CA GLY A 216 -8.66 0.45 -16.31
C GLY A 216 -7.51 0.81 -17.26
N LYS A 217 -7.70 1.80 -18.15
CA LYS A 217 -6.63 2.19 -19.08
C LYS A 217 -5.63 3.10 -18.37
N ARG A 218 -4.38 2.67 -18.40
CA ARG A 218 -3.23 3.34 -17.78
C ARG A 218 -2.69 4.47 -18.65
N ARG A 219 -2.10 5.48 -18.01
CA ARG A 219 -1.19 6.44 -18.63
C ARG A 219 0.26 5.98 -18.42
N ASP A 220 1.20 6.56 -19.15
CA ASP A 220 2.62 6.31 -18.87
C ASP A 220 2.95 6.84 -17.45
N PRO A 221 3.68 6.06 -16.63
CA PRO A 221 4.01 6.43 -15.25
C PRO A 221 4.98 7.61 -15.22
N ILE A 222 4.82 8.46 -14.21
CA ILE A 222 5.73 9.57 -13.97
C ILE A 222 6.58 9.20 -12.75
N PRO A 223 7.88 8.91 -12.90
CA PRO A 223 8.79 8.83 -11.75
C PRO A 223 8.76 10.13 -10.96
N LEU A 224 8.99 10.01 -9.66
CA LEU A 224 9.22 11.13 -8.76
C LEU A 224 10.55 10.88 -8.07
N PRO A 225 11.33 11.91 -7.68
CA PRO A 225 12.29 11.74 -6.61
C PRO A 225 11.64 11.04 -5.41
N ARG A 226 12.38 10.23 -4.66
CA ARG A 226 11.81 9.57 -3.49
C ARG A 226 11.53 10.63 -2.43
N ILE A 227 10.25 10.85 -2.13
CA ILE A 227 9.81 11.90 -1.20
C ILE A 227 9.37 11.26 0.09
N TYR A 228 10.12 11.44 1.18
CA TYR A 228 9.73 10.98 2.50
C TYR A 228 8.70 11.95 3.10
N LEU A 229 7.47 11.49 3.27
CA LEU A 229 6.43 12.25 3.96
C LEU A 229 6.76 12.29 5.46
N ALA A 230 6.38 13.38 6.13
CA ALA A 230 6.63 13.55 7.57
C ALA A 230 6.04 12.38 8.37
N ASP A 231 6.69 11.96 9.46
CA ASP A 231 6.25 10.83 10.30
C ASP A 231 4.88 11.05 10.95
N ALA A 232 4.24 9.94 11.35
CA ALA A 232 2.87 10.01 11.83
C ALA A 232 2.93 10.53 13.26
N PRO A 233 2.14 11.57 13.62
CA PRO A 233 2.21 12.13 14.97
C PRO A 233 1.81 11.11 16.04
N SER A 234 0.98 10.11 15.69
CA SER A 234 0.61 8.98 16.56
C SER A 234 0.09 7.79 15.73
N TYR A 235 -0.08 6.63 16.39
CA TYR A 235 -0.66 5.43 15.77
C TYR A 235 -2.15 5.56 15.41
N GLN A 236 -2.86 6.53 16.01
CA GLN A 236 -4.28 6.80 15.77
C GLN A 236 -4.51 7.68 14.53
N PHE A 237 -3.46 8.14 13.87
CA PHE A 237 -3.54 9.02 12.72
C PHE A 237 -3.89 8.24 11.44
N ASN A 238 -4.71 8.81 10.56
CA ASN A 238 -5.02 8.19 9.27
C ASN A 238 -3.75 8.13 8.41
N PRO A 239 -3.20 6.94 8.11
CA PRO A 239 -1.91 6.82 7.43
C PRO A 239 -1.88 7.51 6.07
N TYR A 240 -3.03 7.59 5.37
CA TYR A 240 -3.15 8.18 4.03
C TYR A 240 -3.37 9.69 4.03
N GLU A 241 -3.70 10.31 5.16
CA GLU A 241 -4.05 11.73 5.21
C GLU A 241 -2.90 12.62 4.73
N ARG A 242 -1.66 12.30 5.10
CA ARG A 242 -0.46 13.01 4.63
C ARG A 242 -0.21 12.81 3.14
N LEU A 243 -0.42 11.59 2.64
CA LEU A 243 -0.31 11.30 1.21
C LEU A 243 -1.32 12.16 0.43
N TRP A 244 -2.57 12.22 0.88
CA TRP A 244 -3.60 13.03 0.23
C TRP A 244 -3.37 14.52 0.39
N ALA A 245 -2.82 14.97 1.52
CA ALA A 245 -2.44 16.37 1.72
C ALA A 245 -1.29 16.77 0.78
N TRP A 246 -0.26 15.93 0.69
CA TRP A 246 0.84 16.12 -0.23
C TRP A 246 0.37 16.05 -1.69
N SER A 247 -0.45 15.08 -2.08
CA SER A 247 -0.88 14.92 -3.47
C SER A 247 -1.71 16.11 -3.98
N ARG A 248 -2.48 16.76 -3.10
CA ARG A 248 -3.25 17.97 -3.45
C ARG A 248 -2.36 19.16 -3.85
N THR A 249 -1.16 19.26 -3.31
CA THR A 249 -0.21 20.33 -3.67
C THR A 249 0.80 19.85 -4.71
N ALA A 250 1.17 18.58 -4.66
CA ALA A 250 2.15 17.99 -5.55
C ALA A 250 1.59 17.63 -6.92
N PHE A 251 0.29 17.38 -7.10
CA PHE A 251 -0.28 16.99 -8.39
C PHE A 251 -1.21 18.05 -8.97
N ALA A 252 -0.91 18.49 -10.19
CA ALA A 252 -1.83 19.28 -11.00
C ALA A 252 -2.55 18.39 -12.02
N TRP A 253 -3.85 18.17 -11.81
CA TRP A 253 -4.71 17.47 -12.79
C TRP A 253 -4.91 18.32 -14.04
N HIS A 254 -4.75 17.70 -15.20
CA HIS A 254 -5.02 18.33 -16.49
C HIS A 254 -5.50 17.30 -17.51
N ARG A 255 -6.09 17.76 -18.61
CA ARG A 255 -6.42 16.89 -19.74
C ARG A 255 -5.29 16.94 -20.77
N ASN A 256 -4.87 15.78 -21.24
CA ASN A 256 -3.89 15.67 -22.31
C ASN A 256 -4.49 16.02 -23.69
N GLY A 257 -3.69 15.97 -24.75
CA GLY A 257 -4.13 16.27 -26.12
C GLY A 257 -5.25 15.36 -26.67
N THR A 258 -5.53 14.24 -26.01
CA THR A 258 -6.64 13.32 -26.32
C THR A 258 -7.86 13.50 -25.41
N GLY A 259 -7.86 14.53 -24.55
CA GLY A 259 -8.95 14.85 -23.63
C GLY A 259 -8.98 13.99 -22.35
N ASN A 260 -7.99 13.13 -22.15
CA ASN A 260 -7.90 12.20 -21.03
C ASN A 260 -7.19 12.85 -19.82
N TRP A 261 -7.61 12.53 -18.60
CA TRP A 261 -6.95 13.03 -17.40
C TRP A 261 -5.53 12.46 -17.23
N GLU A 262 -4.63 13.35 -16.84
CA GLU A 262 -3.26 13.10 -16.40
C GLU A 262 -2.93 14.00 -15.20
N VAL A 263 -1.87 13.63 -14.48
CA VAL A 263 -1.30 14.47 -13.43
C VAL A 263 0.03 15.03 -13.90
N ARG A 264 0.30 16.28 -13.58
CA ARG A 264 1.64 16.86 -13.68
C ARG A 264 2.16 17.08 -12.26
N PRO A 265 3.19 16.35 -11.81
CA PRO A 265 3.73 16.59 -10.49
C PRO A 265 4.50 17.92 -10.43
N ASP A 266 4.42 18.60 -9.29
CA ASP A 266 5.10 19.87 -9.05
C ASP A 266 6.62 19.66 -9.08
N GLY A 267 7.34 20.62 -9.65
CA GLY A 267 8.79 20.54 -9.83
C GLY A 267 9.29 19.57 -10.92
N ILE A 268 8.39 18.90 -11.67
CA ILE A 268 8.69 18.17 -12.91
C ILE A 268 8.55 19.16 -14.07
N ALA A 269 9.66 19.73 -14.52
CA ALA A 269 9.69 20.57 -15.72
C ALA A 269 10.23 19.75 -16.90
N PRO A 270 9.55 19.73 -18.07
CA PRO A 270 10.07 19.07 -19.28
C PRO A 270 11.34 19.74 -19.85
N GLY A 271 11.83 20.80 -19.20
CA GLY A 271 13.12 21.40 -19.47
C GLY A 271 13.86 21.65 -18.17
N ALA A 272 14.47 20.62 -17.59
CA ALA A 272 15.55 20.83 -16.63
C ALA A 272 16.68 21.61 -17.33
N ALA A 273 16.56 22.94 -17.32
CA ALA A 273 17.53 23.85 -17.91
C ALA A 273 18.88 23.64 -17.21
N GLY A 274 19.83 23.01 -17.90
CA GLY A 274 21.23 22.92 -17.45
C GLY A 274 21.82 21.50 -17.34
N ALA A 275 21.04 20.41 -17.49
CA ALA A 275 21.61 19.06 -17.48
C ALA A 275 22.23 18.71 -18.85
N ARG A 276 23.54 18.41 -18.88
CA ARG A 276 24.27 18.01 -20.11
C ARG A 276 23.72 16.72 -20.75
N ASN A 277 23.14 15.82 -19.95
CA ASN A 277 22.51 14.58 -20.41
C ASN A 277 21.49 14.09 -19.38
N ALA A 278 20.19 14.14 -19.72
CA ALA A 278 19.11 13.80 -18.79
C ALA A 278 19.08 12.31 -18.40
N VAL A 279 19.53 11.43 -19.30
CA VAL A 279 19.62 9.98 -19.02
C VAL A 279 20.71 9.71 -17.98
N GLU A 280 21.86 10.37 -18.09
CA GLU A 280 22.94 10.20 -17.12
C GLU A 280 22.53 10.66 -15.71
N GLN A 281 21.71 11.73 -15.61
CA GLN A 281 21.26 12.24 -14.32
C GLN A 281 20.44 11.23 -13.51
N LEU A 282 19.74 10.29 -14.15
CA LEU A 282 19.02 9.19 -13.49
C LEU A 282 19.91 8.34 -12.59
N PHE A 283 21.19 8.24 -12.93
CA PHE A 283 22.17 7.37 -12.26
C PHE A 283 23.21 8.15 -11.47
N ILE A 284 23.08 9.48 -11.41
CA ILE A 284 23.95 10.39 -10.66
C ILE A 284 23.22 10.96 -9.45
N SER A 285 21.91 11.21 -9.55
CA SER A 285 21.13 11.84 -8.49
C SER A 285 19.65 11.44 -8.58
N ASP A 286 19.11 10.89 -7.49
CA ASP A 286 17.67 10.65 -7.37
C ASP A 286 16.87 11.94 -7.57
N GLN A 287 17.30 12.98 -6.86
CA GLN A 287 16.59 14.25 -6.75
C GLN A 287 16.56 15.05 -8.04
N THR A 288 17.59 14.91 -8.88
CA THR A 288 17.66 15.61 -10.17
C THR A 288 17.18 14.72 -11.29
N GLY A 289 17.65 13.46 -11.34
CA GLY A 289 17.32 12.52 -12.40
C GLY A 289 15.84 12.20 -12.47
N TYR A 290 15.23 11.80 -11.35
CA TYR A 290 13.83 11.35 -11.33
C TYR A 290 12.81 12.49 -11.39
N ARG A 291 13.28 13.74 -11.54
CA ARG A 291 12.43 14.84 -12.02
C ARG A 291 12.18 14.80 -13.51
N THR A 292 12.88 13.91 -14.21
CA THR A 292 12.77 13.71 -15.64
C THR A 292 11.99 12.42 -15.88
N CYS A 293 10.97 12.48 -16.72
CA CYS A 293 10.28 11.30 -17.20
C CYS A 293 10.49 11.10 -18.70
N PHE A 294 10.41 9.85 -19.13
CA PHE A 294 10.65 9.42 -20.49
C PHE A 294 9.41 8.65 -20.93
N ALA A 295 8.56 9.28 -21.74
CA ALA A 295 7.30 8.68 -22.16
C ALA A 295 6.90 9.23 -23.53
N ALA A 296 6.25 8.39 -24.33
CA ALA A 296 5.89 8.75 -25.70
C ALA A 296 4.70 9.71 -25.75
N ALA A 297 3.73 9.53 -24.84
CA ALA A 297 2.42 10.18 -24.93
C ALA A 297 2.13 11.16 -23.77
N ASN A 298 3.12 11.46 -22.91
CA ASN A 298 2.93 12.32 -21.75
C ASN A 298 3.68 13.65 -21.92
N ALA A 299 2.92 14.76 -21.95
CA ALA A 299 3.46 16.10 -22.18
C ALA A 299 4.33 16.63 -21.02
N ALA A 300 4.27 16.01 -19.84
CA ALA A 300 5.17 16.32 -18.73
C ALA A 300 6.57 15.67 -18.90
N CYS A 301 6.72 14.72 -19.84
CA CYS A 301 7.96 13.98 -20.06
C CYS A 301 8.83 14.58 -21.15
N LEU A 302 10.11 14.22 -21.12
CA LEU A 302 11.06 14.64 -22.15
C LEU A 302 10.61 14.14 -23.52
N PRO A 303 10.52 15.04 -24.51
CA PRO A 303 10.19 14.66 -25.87
C PRO A 303 11.34 13.85 -26.48
N GLY A 304 11.05 13.19 -27.61
CA GLY A 304 12.04 12.41 -28.35
C GLY A 304 12.23 10.98 -27.83
N TRP A 305 11.32 10.49 -26.99
CA TRP A 305 11.28 9.10 -26.54
C TRP A 305 10.03 8.41 -27.06
N ARG A 306 10.16 7.14 -27.41
CA ARG A 306 9.05 6.31 -27.92
C ARG A 306 9.08 4.93 -27.29
N ARG A 307 7.99 4.18 -27.44
CA ARG A 307 8.00 2.76 -27.10
C ARG A 307 8.89 2.00 -28.09
N PRO A 308 9.69 1.03 -27.63
CA PRO A 308 10.44 0.16 -28.52
C PRO A 308 9.51 -0.74 -29.31
N ASP A 309 9.94 -1.14 -30.49
CA ASP A 309 9.32 -2.25 -31.21
C ASP A 309 9.81 -3.62 -30.68
N ALA A 310 9.18 -4.69 -31.16
CA ALA A 310 9.50 -6.05 -30.72
C ALA A 310 10.92 -6.51 -31.09
N ALA A 311 11.56 -5.93 -32.10
CA ALA A 311 12.91 -6.28 -32.51
C ALA A 311 13.96 -5.53 -31.67
N GLU A 312 13.69 -4.28 -31.28
CA GLU A 312 14.48 -3.53 -30.31
C GLU A 312 14.49 -4.20 -28.95
N LEU A 313 13.33 -4.62 -28.45
CA LEU A 313 13.23 -5.33 -27.16
C LEU A 313 14.00 -6.65 -27.16
N ARG A 314 13.83 -7.47 -28.20
CA ARG A 314 14.51 -8.78 -28.31
C ARG A 314 16.03 -8.66 -28.38
N ARG A 315 16.56 -7.56 -28.90
CA ARG A 315 18.01 -7.31 -28.92
C ARG A 315 18.55 -6.97 -27.53
N THR A 316 17.72 -6.49 -26.63
CA THR A 316 18.16 -5.91 -25.36
C THR A 316 17.78 -6.74 -24.14
N LEU A 317 16.60 -7.36 -24.14
CA LEU A 317 16.05 -8.16 -23.05
C LEU A 317 16.05 -9.65 -23.43
N PRO A 318 16.43 -10.56 -22.52
CA PRO A 318 16.33 -11.99 -22.77
C PRO A 318 14.86 -12.47 -22.73
N GLY A 319 14.44 -13.23 -23.76
CA GLY A 319 13.17 -13.98 -23.77
C GLY A 319 12.22 -13.63 -24.93
N ASP A 320 11.22 -14.50 -25.13
CA ASP A 320 10.10 -14.33 -26.08
C ASP A 320 8.87 -13.65 -25.45
N GLY A 321 9.03 -13.06 -24.26
CA GLY A 321 7.96 -12.43 -23.50
C GLY A 321 7.48 -11.10 -24.07
N ASP A 322 6.29 -10.67 -23.64
CA ASP A 322 5.74 -9.36 -23.99
C ASP A 322 6.68 -8.23 -23.54
N ALA A 323 6.70 -7.15 -24.32
CA ALA A 323 7.41 -5.92 -23.98
C ALA A 323 7.08 -5.47 -22.55
N PRO A 324 8.07 -5.20 -21.67
CA PRO A 324 7.78 -4.54 -20.42
C PRO A 324 7.01 -3.24 -20.70
N PRO A 325 5.91 -2.97 -19.99
CA PRO A 325 4.95 -1.91 -20.35
C PRO A 325 5.54 -0.50 -20.33
N PHE A 326 6.68 -0.31 -19.65
CA PHE A 326 7.34 0.99 -19.45
C PHE A 326 8.80 0.97 -19.94
N ALA A 327 9.00 0.46 -21.15
CA ALA A 327 10.25 0.54 -21.88
C ALA A 327 10.22 1.69 -22.90
N TYR A 328 11.35 2.37 -23.05
CA TYR A 328 11.50 3.54 -23.89
C TYR A 328 12.82 3.50 -24.66
N VAL A 329 12.79 3.99 -25.89
CA VAL A 329 13.96 4.17 -26.73
C VAL A 329 13.99 5.58 -27.30
N PRO A 330 15.18 6.16 -27.53
CA PRO A 330 15.27 7.48 -28.09
C PRO A 330 14.85 7.46 -29.58
N SER A 331 14.22 8.53 -30.03
CA SER A 331 13.76 8.70 -31.42
C SER A 331 14.91 9.10 -32.36
N ALA A 332 16.03 9.56 -31.80
CA ALA A 332 17.27 9.89 -32.49
C ALA A 332 18.46 9.27 -31.73
N PRO A 333 19.60 8.99 -32.41
CA PRO A 333 20.79 8.47 -31.75
C PRO A 333 21.16 9.29 -30.51
N THR A 334 21.17 8.63 -29.36
CA THR A 334 21.46 9.25 -28.06
C THR A 334 22.53 8.42 -27.38
N ALA A 335 23.49 9.08 -26.73
CA ALA A 335 24.52 8.42 -25.96
C ALA A 335 24.41 8.80 -24.49
N ALA A 336 24.79 7.89 -23.61
CA ALA A 336 24.95 8.12 -22.18
C ALA A 336 26.16 7.33 -21.68
N PHE A 337 26.96 7.92 -20.80
CA PHE A 337 28.19 7.32 -20.28
C PHE A 337 29.12 6.83 -21.39
N GLY A 338 29.25 7.64 -22.45
CA GLY A 338 30.12 7.38 -23.61
C GLY A 338 29.65 6.25 -24.53
N SER A 339 28.44 5.72 -24.37
CA SER A 339 27.91 4.59 -25.14
C SER A 339 26.53 4.89 -25.69
N ALA A 340 26.15 4.26 -26.80
CA ALA A 340 24.81 4.40 -27.37
C ALA A 340 23.75 3.82 -26.42
N VAL A 341 22.62 4.53 -26.31
CA VAL A 341 21.46 4.11 -25.52
C VAL A 341 20.60 3.16 -26.34
N GLY A 342 20.49 1.91 -25.87
CA GLY A 342 19.62 0.90 -26.46
C GLY A 342 18.19 1.06 -25.95
N VAL A 343 17.96 0.73 -24.67
CA VAL A 343 16.64 0.79 -24.01
C VAL A 343 16.77 1.40 -22.63
N LEU A 344 15.78 2.23 -22.27
CA LEU A 344 15.53 2.69 -20.91
C LEU A 344 14.25 2.03 -20.38
N LEU A 345 14.35 1.29 -19.29
CA LEU A 345 13.24 0.57 -18.66
C LEU A 345 12.92 1.18 -17.30
N LEU A 346 11.67 1.53 -17.03
CA LEU A 346 11.19 1.84 -15.68
C LEU A 346 10.51 0.60 -15.09
N SER A 347 11.06 0.03 -14.01
CA SER A 347 10.54 -1.18 -13.38
C SER A 347 10.85 -1.23 -11.89
N ARG A 348 10.13 -2.07 -11.14
CA ARG A 348 10.49 -2.46 -9.76
C ARG A 348 10.99 -3.92 -9.71
N GLU A 349 11.02 -4.66 -10.81
CA GLU A 349 11.21 -6.13 -10.79
C GLU A 349 12.48 -6.60 -10.06
N CYS A 350 13.62 -5.95 -10.26
CA CYS A 350 14.87 -6.30 -9.57
C CYS A 350 15.04 -5.63 -8.20
N CYS A 351 14.16 -4.71 -7.85
CA CYS A 351 14.55 -3.52 -7.11
C CYS A 351 13.46 -3.11 -6.10
N ARG A 352 13.85 -2.53 -4.97
CA ARG A 352 12.88 -2.31 -3.87
C ARG A 352 11.83 -1.23 -4.19
N VAL A 353 12.14 -0.35 -5.13
CA VAL A 353 11.32 0.78 -5.54
C VAL A 353 11.37 0.96 -7.06
N PRO A 354 10.32 1.51 -7.68
CA PRO A 354 10.32 1.91 -9.09
C PRO A 354 11.58 2.67 -9.47
N SER A 355 12.30 2.13 -10.44
CA SER A 355 13.67 2.52 -10.78
C SER A 355 13.95 2.36 -12.26
N TYR A 356 14.89 3.15 -12.78
CA TYR A 356 15.32 3.07 -14.17
C TYR A 356 16.47 2.07 -14.35
N HIS A 357 16.39 1.28 -15.42
CA HIS A 357 17.49 0.47 -15.95
C HIS A 357 17.83 0.96 -17.36
N LEU A 358 19.10 1.25 -17.58
CA LEU A 358 19.62 1.72 -18.85
C LEU A 358 20.50 0.66 -19.48
N TYR A 359 20.11 0.22 -20.67
CA TYR A 359 20.88 -0.72 -21.48
C TYR A 359 21.70 0.05 -22.51
N LEU A 360 22.99 -0.29 -22.59
CA LEU A 360 24.00 0.40 -23.38
C LEU A 360 24.79 -0.60 -24.22
N ASP A 361 25.19 -0.20 -25.41
CA ASP A 361 25.99 -1.06 -26.31
C ASP A 361 27.45 -1.21 -25.84
N GLY A 362 27.92 -0.31 -24.97
CA GLY A 362 29.30 -0.27 -24.49
C GLY A 362 29.62 -1.34 -23.45
N ALA A 363 30.90 -1.71 -23.38
CA ALA A 363 31.39 -2.69 -22.41
C ALA A 363 31.28 -2.16 -20.95
N PRO A 364 31.00 -3.03 -19.96
CA PRO A 364 30.78 -2.62 -18.56
C PRO A 364 31.93 -1.81 -17.95
N ALA A 365 33.18 -2.15 -18.27
CA ALA A 365 34.35 -1.43 -17.76
C ALA A 365 34.42 0.03 -18.26
N ALA A 366 34.11 0.26 -19.54
CA ALA A 366 34.08 1.60 -20.12
C ALA A 366 32.96 2.45 -19.51
N VAL A 367 31.76 1.86 -19.36
CA VAL A 367 30.61 2.53 -18.74
C VAL A 367 30.88 2.84 -17.26
N THR A 368 31.47 1.91 -16.52
CA THR A 368 31.89 2.10 -15.12
C THR A 368 32.86 3.28 -14.97
N ALA A 369 33.85 3.38 -15.86
CA ALA A 369 34.81 4.47 -15.86
C ALA A 369 34.14 5.82 -16.15
N GLN A 370 33.20 5.86 -17.10
CA GLN A 370 32.44 7.07 -17.43
C GLN A 370 31.50 7.49 -16.30
N LEU A 371 30.78 6.55 -15.67
CA LEU A 371 29.96 6.84 -14.49
C LEU A 371 30.80 7.42 -13.35
N SER A 372 31.96 6.82 -13.06
CA SER A 372 32.89 7.33 -12.05
C SER A 372 33.38 8.75 -12.37
N ALA A 373 33.70 9.01 -13.65
CA ALA A 373 34.12 10.34 -14.10
C ALA A 373 33.00 11.38 -13.94
N ARG A 374 31.76 11.00 -14.30
CA ARG A 374 30.58 11.88 -14.15
C ARG A 374 30.26 12.20 -12.70
N LEU A 375 30.34 11.20 -11.80
CA LEU A 375 30.13 11.42 -10.36
C LEU A 375 31.19 12.37 -9.76
N ARG A 376 32.45 12.25 -10.19
CA ARG A 376 33.52 13.18 -9.79
C ARG A 376 33.30 14.58 -10.37
N GLU A 377 32.93 14.68 -11.64
CA GLU A 377 32.64 15.96 -12.31
C GLU A 377 31.48 16.70 -11.64
N SER A 378 30.40 15.98 -11.28
CA SER A 378 29.25 16.53 -10.57
C SER A 378 29.49 16.76 -9.08
N LYS A 379 30.67 16.37 -8.55
CA LYS A 379 31.01 16.39 -7.12
C LYS A 379 30.01 15.61 -6.27
N THR A 380 29.36 14.59 -6.83
CA THR A 380 28.49 13.69 -6.09
C THR A 380 29.36 12.76 -5.25
N PRO A 381 29.20 12.70 -3.91
CA PRO A 381 29.90 11.72 -3.09
C PRO A 381 29.49 10.30 -3.49
N PHE A 382 30.45 9.37 -3.56
CA PHE A 382 30.15 7.97 -3.85
C PHE A 382 31.20 7.03 -3.28
N VAL A 383 30.80 5.77 -3.08
CA VAL A 383 31.67 4.65 -2.76
C VAL A 383 31.55 3.59 -3.85
N ARG A 384 32.69 3.12 -4.35
CA ARG A 384 32.80 1.97 -5.24
C ARG A 384 33.09 0.72 -4.43
N VAL A 385 32.16 -0.23 -4.46
CA VAL A 385 32.21 -1.41 -3.57
C VAL A 385 33.30 -2.41 -3.98
N ASP A 386 33.69 -2.40 -5.26
CA ASP A 386 34.81 -3.19 -5.80
C ASP A 386 36.18 -2.65 -5.36
N GLU A 387 36.27 -1.38 -4.94
CA GLU A 387 37.48 -0.76 -4.41
C GLU A 387 37.61 -0.91 -2.88
N CYS A 388 36.61 -1.49 -2.22
CA CYS A 388 36.64 -1.74 -0.79
C CYS A 388 37.50 -2.97 -0.43
N PRO A 389 38.18 -2.97 0.72
CA PRO A 389 38.78 -4.18 1.28
C PRO A 389 37.76 -5.32 1.37
N ARG A 390 38.23 -6.55 1.16
CA ARG A 390 37.44 -7.74 1.48
C ARG A 390 37.06 -7.72 2.96
N ARG A 391 35.86 -8.21 3.27
CA ARG A 391 35.34 -8.29 4.62
C ARG A 391 36.29 -9.11 5.51
N THR A 392 36.72 -8.55 6.64
CA THR A 392 37.48 -9.24 7.67
C THR A 392 36.62 -9.35 8.93
N GLY A 393 36.00 -10.50 9.18
CA GLY A 393 35.16 -10.73 10.37
C GLY A 393 33.73 -10.20 10.23
N ASN A 394 33.16 -9.72 11.34
CA ASN A 394 31.75 -9.31 11.41
C ASN A 394 31.48 -7.90 10.88
N ASP A 395 32.50 -7.09 10.66
CA ASP A 395 32.36 -5.71 10.18
C ASP A 395 31.67 -5.65 8.81
N GLY A 396 30.85 -4.63 8.59
CA GLY A 396 30.15 -4.42 7.33
C GLY A 396 31.13 -4.09 6.18
N LYS A 397 30.91 -4.68 5.00
CA LYS A 397 31.69 -4.36 3.79
C LYS A 397 31.61 -2.86 3.49
N CYS A 398 32.75 -2.25 3.16
CA CYS A 398 32.89 -0.81 2.89
C CYS A 398 32.57 0.16 4.06
N ALA A 399 32.39 -0.31 5.30
CA ALA A 399 31.95 0.53 6.42
C ALA A 399 32.79 1.81 6.57
N ALA A 400 34.12 1.70 6.54
CA ALA A 400 35.02 2.85 6.65
C ALA A 400 34.86 3.86 5.50
N GLN A 401 34.79 3.41 4.24
CA GLN A 401 34.59 4.31 3.10
C GLN A 401 33.20 4.96 3.10
N LEU A 402 32.16 4.20 3.48
CA LEU A 402 30.79 4.73 3.59
C LEU A 402 30.71 5.81 4.68
N ALA A 403 31.36 5.60 5.82
CA ALA A 403 31.46 6.60 6.87
C ALA A 403 32.21 7.85 6.41
N GLN A 404 33.34 7.68 5.73
CA GLN A 404 34.16 8.80 5.25
C GLN A 404 33.47 9.62 4.14
N GLN A 405 32.95 8.95 3.11
CA GLN A 405 32.45 9.61 1.89
C GLN A 405 30.99 10.07 2.01
N LEU A 406 30.17 9.31 2.74
CA LEU A 406 28.73 9.58 2.85
C LEU A 406 28.31 10.10 4.23
N LYS A 407 29.26 10.27 5.17
CA LYS A 407 29.01 10.69 6.55
C LYS A 407 28.02 9.79 7.31
N ARG A 408 27.97 8.50 6.95
CA ARG A 408 27.18 7.47 7.63
C ARG A 408 27.85 7.08 8.97
N PRO A 409 27.10 6.94 10.08
CA PRO A 409 27.58 6.21 11.25
C PRO A 409 27.77 4.73 10.91
N GLU A 410 28.50 4.00 11.76
CA GLU A 410 28.90 2.58 11.55
C GLU A 410 27.75 1.59 11.32
N SER A 411 26.50 1.95 11.65
CA SER A 411 25.32 1.14 11.32
C SER A 411 24.72 1.57 9.98
N LEU A 412 24.81 0.67 9.00
CA LEU A 412 24.17 0.82 7.71
C LEU A 412 22.67 0.49 7.88
N GLY A 413 21.80 1.18 7.13
CA GLY A 413 20.38 0.81 7.14
C GLY A 413 20.22 -0.62 6.64
N ARG A 414 19.32 -1.40 7.26
CA ARG A 414 19.12 -2.85 6.98
C ARG A 414 19.03 -3.16 5.48
N GLU A 415 18.43 -2.29 4.68
CA GLU A 415 18.29 -2.48 3.24
C GLU A 415 19.62 -2.38 2.49
N LEU A 416 20.50 -1.47 2.88
CA LEU A 416 21.83 -1.31 2.28
C LEU A 416 22.75 -2.48 2.68
N GLU A 417 22.69 -2.93 3.93
CA GLU A 417 23.44 -4.11 4.39
C GLU A 417 23.05 -5.35 3.59
N GLN A 418 21.76 -5.64 3.51
CA GLN A 418 21.25 -6.77 2.72
C GLN A 418 21.66 -6.65 1.24
N LEU A 419 21.65 -5.44 0.68
CA LEU A 419 22.09 -5.24 -0.69
C LEU A 419 23.58 -5.51 -0.86
N LEU A 420 24.43 -5.02 0.05
CA LEU A 420 25.89 -5.24 -0.01
C LEU A 420 26.26 -6.71 0.18
N ASP A 421 25.61 -7.40 1.12
CA ASP A 421 25.81 -8.84 1.36
C ASP A 421 25.40 -9.66 0.13
N THR A 422 24.23 -9.39 -0.44
CA THR A 422 23.76 -10.11 -1.65
C THR A 422 24.56 -9.78 -2.91
N TRP A 423 25.34 -8.69 -2.89
CA TRP A 423 26.18 -8.28 -4.01
C TRP A 423 27.59 -8.85 -3.95
N GLU A 424 28.02 -9.40 -2.80
CA GLU A 424 29.40 -9.84 -2.62
C GLU A 424 29.84 -10.91 -3.64
N GLU A 425 28.90 -11.72 -4.10
CA GLU A 425 29.12 -12.81 -5.06
C GLU A 425 28.67 -12.48 -6.49
N ARG A 426 28.26 -11.24 -6.78
CA ARG A 426 27.70 -10.86 -8.09
C ARG A 426 28.72 -10.15 -8.98
N ASP A 427 28.71 -10.51 -10.25
CA ASP A 427 29.49 -9.81 -11.28
C ASP A 427 28.97 -8.39 -11.53
N GLY A 428 29.90 -7.43 -11.58
CA GLY A 428 29.63 -6.02 -11.86
C GLY A 428 30.14 -5.07 -10.78
N VAL A 429 29.96 -3.76 -11.02
CA VAL A 429 30.45 -2.71 -10.14
C VAL A 429 29.28 -1.99 -9.48
N LEU A 430 29.31 -1.92 -8.14
CA LEU A 430 28.27 -1.26 -7.34
C LEU A 430 28.77 0.10 -6.84
N PHE A 431 27.94 1.12 -7.05
CA PHE A 431 28.14 2.50 -6.66
C PHE A 431 27.11 2.87 -5.59
N VAL A 432 27.57 3.25 -4.40
CA VAL A 432 26.73 3.74 -3.30
C VAL A 432 26.84 5.26 -3.25
N MET A 433 25.74 5.96 -3.43
CA MET A 433 25.62 7.43 -3.38
C MET A 433 24.65 7.85 -2.26
N PRO A 434 24.62 9.12 -1.82
CA PRO A 434 23.77 9.55 -0.70
C PRO A 434 22.26 9.25 -0.86
N SER A 435 21.75 9.19 -2.09
CA SER A 435 20.32 9.04 -2.36
C SER A 435 19.93 7.74 -3.11
N MET A 436 20.92 6.94 -3.50
CA MET A 436 20.68 5.74 -4.31
C MET A 436 21.89 4.81 -4.37
N VAL A 437 21.63 3.57 -4.76
CA VAL A 437 22.65 2.57 -5.11
C VAL A 437 22.43 2.15 -6.55
N VAL A 438 23.50 2.22 -7.35
CA VAL A 438 23.49 1.90 -8.78
C VAL A 438 24.52 0.83 -9.08
N ALA A 439 24.18 -0.10 -9.96
CA ALA A 439 25.10 -1.11 -10.45
C ALA A 439 25.34 -1.01 -11.94
N VAL A 440 26.57 -1.29 -12.37
CA VAL A 440 26.95 -1.48 -13.78
C VAL A 440 27.35 -2.95 -13.99
N ARG A 441 26.71 -3.63 -14.94
CA ARG A 441 26.99 -5.05 -15.23
C ARG A 441 27.01 -5.34 -16.72
N ALA A 442 27.52 -6.51 -17.08
CA ALA A 442 27.32 -7.06 -18.43
C ALA A 442 25.84 -7.36 -18.67
N ASN A 443 25.35 -7.02 -19.86
CA ASN A 443 24.06 -7.48 -20.32
C ASN A 443 24.19 -8.85 -21.00
N ALA A 444 23.21 -9.74 -20.80
CA ALA A 444 23.24 -11.09 -21.35
C ALA A 444 23.30 -11.10 -22.89
N GLN A 445 22.71 -10.10 -23.55
CA GLN A 445 22.71 -9.93 -25.01
C GLN A 445 23.93 -9.15 -25.55
N GLY A 446 24.91 -8.86 -24.70
CA GLY A 446 26.06 -8.00 -25.03
C GLY A 446 25.85 -6.54 -24.61
N GLY A 447 26.97 -5.83 -24.47
CA GLY A 447 26.99 -4.47 -23.90
C GLY A 447 26.91 -4.46 -22.38
N SER A 448 26.25 -3.46 -21.82
CA SER A 448 26.12 -3.27 -20.38
C SER A 448 24.73 -2.78 -19.97
N VAL A 449 24.43 -2.95 -18.68
CA VAL A 449 23.25 -2.39 -18.04
C VAL A 449 23.67 -1.58 -16.81
N ILE A 450 23.11 -0.38 -16.68
CA ILE A 450 23.14 0.42 -15.46
C ILE A 450 21.77 0.29 -14.78
N GLN A 451 21.73 -0.15 -13.53
CA GLN A 451 20.49 -0.38 -12.78
C GLN A 451 20.51 0.39 -11.47
N THR A 452 19.46 1.16 -11.20
CA THR A 452 19.23 1.67 -9.84
C THR A 452 18.59 0.56 -8.99
N LEU A 453 19.32 0.06 -7.99
CA LEU A 453 18.89 -1.07 -7.15
C LEU A 453 18.12 -0.65 -5.90
N LEU A 454 18.51 0.51 -5.37
CA LEU A 454 17.92 1.12 -4.19
C LEU A 454 17.87 2.63 -4.42
N ARG A 455 16.73 3.23 -4.09
CA ARG A 455 16.59 4.69 -3.97
C ARG A 455 16.17 4.94 -2.55
N ALA A 456 16.99 5.62 -1.77
CA ALA A 456 16.70 5.89 -0.37
C ALA A 456 17.55 7.07 0.08
N ASP A 457 17.07 7.84 1.05
CA ASP A 457 17.93 8.82 1.71
C ASP A 457 18.89 8.07 2.65
N LEU A 458 20.04 7.69 2.09
CA LEU A 458 21.08 6.98 2.81
C LEU A 458 21.81 7.90 3.78
N SER A 459 21.46 9.19 3.92
CA SER A 459 21.96 10.02 5.02
C SER A 459 21.15 9.86 6.31
N ARG A 460 19.92 9.32 6.23
CA ARG A 460 19.08 9.07 7.42
C ARG A 460 19.58 7.85 8.20
N LYS A 461 19.32 7.85 9.51
CA LYS A 461 19.75 6.79 10.45
C LYS A 461 18.77 5.62 10.56
N ASP A 462 17.62 5.69 9.88
CA ASP A 462 16.58 4.68 9.90
C ASP A 462 16.78 3.56 8.86
#